data_AF-A0AAV0NYU8-F1
#
_entry.id   AF-A0AAV0NYU8-F1
#
_cell.length_a   1.000
_cell.length_b   1.000
_cell.length_c   1.000
_cell.angle_alpha   90.00
_cell.angle_beta   90.00
_cell.angle_gamma   90.00
#
_symmetry.space_group_name_H-M   'P 1'
#
loop_
_entity.id
_entity.type
_entity.pdbx_description
1 polymer ?
#
loop_
_entity_poly.entity_id
_entity_poly.type
_entity_poly.pdbx_seq_one_letter_code
_entity_poly.pdbx_strand_id
1 'polypeptide(L)'
;MEFSLPDGFQDRVSGRGLVLDGWAPQVTILNHPAVGGFLSHCGWNSLLEAVAAGVPILGWPMEADQFVNARLLVEDLGVAVKVCEGADTVPDPVELGRRIAQSMSQGLAERKRAGEMKDEALAAVEQGGSSQIDLERFVQDLQKLQIEEKGEGIK
;
A
#
# COMPACT_ATOMS: atom_id res chain seq x y z
N MET A 1 24.51 -2.62 -9.68
CA MET A 1 24.89 -1.21 -9.46
C MET A 1 24.82 -0.98 -7.96
N GLU A 2 25.89 -0.44 -7.37
CA GLU A 2 25.90 -0.07 -5.96
C GLU A 2 25.28 1.32 -5.85
N PHE A 3 24.04 1.39 -5.35
CA PHE A 3 23.36 2.66 -5.14
C PHE A 3 23.91 3.26 -3.86
N SER A 4 24.72 4.31 -3.98
CA SER A 4 25.21 5.10 -2.84
C SER A 4 24.46 6.43 -2.77
N LEU A 5 24.16 6.85 -1.54
CA LEU A 5 23.58 8.17 -1.32
C LEU A 5 24.62 9.25 -1.66
N PRO A 6 24.19 10.42 -2.17
CA PRO A 6 25.10 11.53 -2.41
C PRO A 6 25.81 11.96 -1.11
N ASP A 7 27.09 12.33 -1.22
CA ASP A 7 27.90 12.77 -0.09
C ASP A 7 27.18 13.84 0.76
N GLY A 8 27.22 13.65 2.07
CA GLY A 8 26.58 14.53 3.06
C GLY A 8 25.04 14.53 3.05
N PHE A 9 24.37 13.61 2.33
CA PHE A 9 22.91 13.56 2.32
C PHE A 9 22.31 13.35 3.71
N GLN A 10 22.84 12.39 4.47
CA GLN A 10 22.37 12.11 5.84
C GLN A 10 22.53 13.34 6.75
N ASP A 11 23.65 14.06 6.65
CA ASP A 11 23.86 15.29 7.40
C ASP A 11 22.83 16.37 7.04
N ARG A 12 22.52 16.54 5.75
CA ARG A 12 21.52 17.52 5.27
C ARG A 12 20.08 17.22 5.72
N VAL A 13 19.77 15.97 6.03
CA VAL A 13 18.44 15.56 6.52
C VAL A 13 18.40 15.30 8.02
N SER A 14 19.53 15.42 8.71
CA SER A 14 19.63 15.20 10.16
C SER A 14 18.60 16.04 10.93
N GLY A 15 17.96 15.42 11.92
CA GLY A 15 16.88 16.02 12.72
C GLY A 15 15.50 16.07 12.06
N ARG A 16 15.38 15.78 10.76
CA ARG A 16 14.09 15.77 10.03
C ARG A 16 13.86 14.58 9.12
N GLY A 17 14.88 13.74 8.93
CA GLY A 17 14.85 12.54 8.12
C GLY A 17 15.73 11.45 8.71
N LEU A 18 15.29 10.20 8.53
CA LEU A 18 16.00 9.00 8.92
C LEU A 18 16.19 8.14 7.68
N VAL A 19 17.42 7.70 7.43
CA VAL A 19 17.75 6.74 6.38
C VAL A 19 18.00 5.40 7.04
N LEU A 20 17.29 4.38 6.60
CA LEU A 20 17.51 2.99 6.99
C LEU A 20 18.02 2.24 5.76
N ASP A 21 19.15 1.55 5.90
CA ASP A 21 19.65 0.64 4.88
C ASP A 21 19.16 -0.78 5.18
N GLY A 22 18.80 -1.53 4.14
CA GLY A 22 18.14 -2.84 4.27
C GLY A 22 16.64 -2.76 4.49
N TRP A 23 16.14 -3.38 5.57
CA TRP A 23 14.71 -3.59 5.81
C TRP A 23 14.16 -2.71 6.93
N ALA A 24 13.04 -2.05 6.68
CA ALA A 24 12.30 -1.28 7.67
C ALA A 24 11.07 -2.05 8.18
N PRO A 25 10.66 -1.89 9.45
CA PRO A 25 9.43 -2.49 9.96
C PRO A 25 8.18 -1.77 9.42
N GLN A 26 7.90 -1.95 8.11
CA GLN A 26 6.92 -1.17 7.35
C GLN A 26 5.53 -1.14 7.99
N VAL A 27 4.98 -2.30 8.37
CA VAL A 27 3.66 -2.39 9.01
C VAL A 27 3.61 -1.57 10.30
N THR A 28 4.65 -1.64 11.12
CA THR A 28 4.74 -0.86 12.36
C THR A 28 4.84 0.64 12.08
N ILE A 29 5.60 1.03 11.06
CA ILE A 29 5.72 2.43 10.63
C ILE A 29 4.36 2.94 10.14
N LEU A 30 3.70 2.24 9.22
CA LEU A 30 2.42 2.65 8.63
C LEU A 30 1.32 2.82 9.69
N ASN A 31 1.31 1.98 10.74
CA ASN A 31 0.35 2.08 11.84
C ASN A 31 0.70 3.17 12.87
N HIS A 32 1.83 3.86 12.74
CA HIS A 32 2.23 4.90 13.68
C HIS A 32 1.47 6.22 13.40
N PRO A 33 0.87 6.87 14.42
CA PRO A 33 0.01 8.05 14.21
C PRO A 33 0.73 9.28 13.62
N ALA A 34 2.07 9.32 13.70
CA ALA A 34 2.85 10.38 13.08
C ALA A 34 3.04 10.21 11.55
N VAL A 35 2.66 9.06 10.97
CA VAL A 35 2.80 8.83 9.53
C VAL A 35 1.69 9.54 8.78
N GLY A 36 2.11 10.53 7.98
CA GLY A 36 1.20 11.36 7.21
C GLY A 36 0.96 10.88 5.77
N GLY A 37 1.81 10.02 5.22
CA GLY A 37 1.73 9.55 3.84
C GLY A 37 2.80 8.51 3.53
N PHE A 38 2.59 7.75 2.45
CA PHE A 38 3.47 6.65 2.06
C PHE A 38 3.83 6.72 0.57
N LEU A 39 5.09 6.98 0.27
CA LEU A 39 5.62 6.85 -1.08
C LEU A 39 5.90 5.36 -1.37
N SER A 40 5.23 4.81 -2.37
CA SER A 40 5.24 3.38 -2.65
C SER A 40 5.43 3.09 -4.12
N HIS A 41 6.09 1.97 -4.42
CA HIS A 41 6.20 1.42 -5.77
C HIS A 41 4.89 0.77 -6.25
N CYS A 42 3.82 0.80 -5.46
CA CYS A 42 2.50 0.25 -5.79
C CYS A 42 2.41 -1.28 -5.88
N GLY A 43 3.29 -2.00 -5.19
CA GLY A 43 3.12 -3.44 -4.97
C GLY A 43 1.93 -3.74 -4.06
N TRP A 44 1.12 -4.73 -4.42
CA TRP A 44 -0.20 -4.95 -3.83
C TRP A 44 -0.20 -5.11 -2.31
N ASN A 45 0.75 -5.87 -1.74
CA ASN A 45 0.84 -6.05 -0.29
C ASN A 45 1.07 -4.72 0.45
N SER A 46 1.99 -3.89 -0.04
CA SER A 46 2.27 -2.58 0.57
C SER A 46 1.09 -1.62 0.44
N LEU A 47 0.30 -1.75 -0.63
CA LEU A 47 -0.94 -0.98 -0.80
C LEU A 47 -2.01 -1.42 0.19
N LEU A 48 -2.22 -2.72 0.40
CA LEU A 48 -3.15 -3.25 1.39
C LEU A 48 -2.77 -2.82 2.82
N GLU A 49 -1.49 -2.85 3.17
CA GLU A 49 -1.00 -2.37 4.47
C GLU A 49 -1.29 -0.88 4.68
N ALA A 50 -1.07 -0.05 3.65
CA ALA A 50 -1.34 1.39 3.72
C ALA A 50 -2.83 1.69 3.82
N VAL A 51 -3.67 0.96 3.07
CA VAL A 51 -5.13 1.03 3.15
C VAL A 51 -5.62 0.65 4.54
N ALA A 52 -5.17 -0.48 5.08
CA ALA A 52 -5.55 -0.92 6.43
C ALA A 52 -5.07 0.04 7.54
N ALA A 53 -3.97 0.76 7.30
CA ALA A 53 -3.51 1.81 8.20
C ALA A 53 -4.27 3.13 8.05
N GLY A 54 -4.92 3.38 6.91
CA GLY A 54 -5.57 4.64 6.55
C GLY A 54 -4.59 5.73 6.12
N VAL A 55 -3.47 5.33 5.53
CA VAL A 55 -2.39 6.23 5.11
C VAL A 55 -2.54 6.55 3.62
N PRO A 56 -2.59 7.84 3.21
CA PRO A 56 -2.65 8.21 1.80
C PRO A 56 -1.36 7.84 1.06
N ILE A 57 -1.49 7.47 -0.21
CA ILE A 57 -0.39 6.85 -0.98
C ILE A 57 0.12 7.83 -2.05
N LEU A 58 1.45 7.95 -2.15
CA LEU A 58 2.13 8.62 -3.24
C LEU A 58 2.71 7.52 -4.15
N GLY A 59 2.04 7.26 -5.26
CA GLY A 59 2.35 6.14 -6.14
C GLY A 59 3.50 6.44 -7.11
N TRP A 60 4.46 5.52 -7.17
CA TRP A 60 5.56 5.49 -8.13
C TRP A 60 5.73 4.07 -8.69
N PRO A 61 4.81 3.59 -9.54
CA PRO A 61 4.92 2.26 -10.13
C PRO A 61 6.17 2.12 -10.99
N MET A 62 6.86 0.98 -10.87
CA MET A 62 8.13 0.73 -11.56
C MET A 62 8.03 -0.48 -12.51
N GLU A 63 7.33 -1.55 -12.12
CA GLU A 63 7.33 -2.84 -12.82
C GLU A 63 6.01 -3.62 -12.68
N ALA A 64 5.86 -4.70 -13.46
CA ALA A 64 4.78 -5.69 -13.35
C ALA A 64 3.36 -5.07 -13.32
N ASP A 65 2.53 -5.50 -12.37
CA ASP A 65 1.15 -5.05 -12.14
C ASP A 65 1.06 -3.70 -11.42
N GLN A 66 2.18 -3.12 -10.98
CA GLN A 66 2.21 -1.90 -10.18
C GLN A 66 1.53 -0.72 -10.89
N PHE A 67 1.64 -0.64 -12.21
CA PHE A 67 0.98 0.40 -13.01
C PHE A 67 -0.54 0.29 -12.97
N VAL A 68 -1.06 -0.94 -13.00
CA VAL A 68 -2.49 -1.22 -12.90
C VAL A 68 -2.97 -0.91 -11.49
N ASN A 69 -2.22 -1.33 -10.47
CA ASN A 69 -2.53 -1.02 -9.08
C ASN A 69 -2.53 0.50 -8.84
N ALA A 70 -1.53 1.22 -9.33
CA ALA A 70 -1.46 2.68 -9.22
C ALA A 70 -2.68 3.33 -9.86
N ARG A 71 -3.09 2.87 -11.05
CA ARG A 71 -4.28 3.38 -11.74
C ARG A 71 -5.55 3.17 -10.91
N LEU A 72 -5.79 1.96 -10.41
CA LEU A 72 -6.93 1.64 -9.54
C LEU A 72 -7.00 2.59 -8.34
N LEU A 73 -5.87 2.78 -7.65
CA LEU A 73 -5.85 3.58 -6.42
C LEU A 73 -5.99 5.08 -6.65
N VAL A 74 -5.52 5.58 -7.80
CA VAL A 74 -5.59 7.00 -8.17
C VAL A 74 -6.93 7.34 -8.81
N GLU A 75 -7.35 6.59 -9.82
CA GLU A 75 -8.52 6.92 -10.65
C GLU A 75 -9.83 6.42 -10.02
N ASP A 76 -9.84 5.21 -9.47
CA ASP A 76 -11.09 4.56 -9.05
C ASP A 76 -11.35 4.71 -7.55
N LEU A 77 -10.31 4.52 -6.73
CA LEU A 77 -10.46 4.52 -5.26
C LEU A 77 -10.20 5.89 -4.63
N GLY A 78 -9.42 6.75 -5.29
CA GLY A 78 -9.12 8.11 -4.83
C GLY A 78 -8.29 8.18 -3.55
N VAL A 79 -7.49 7.14 -3.25
CA VAL A 79 -6.63 7.07 -2.04
C VAL A 79 -5.17 7.43 -2.33
N ALA A 80 -4.83 7.66 -3.61
CA ALA A 80 -3.46 7.85 -4.03
C ALA A 80 -3.27 9.01 -5.03
N VAL A 81 -2.05 9.54 -5.07
CA VAL A 81 -1.58 10.47 -6.12
C VAL A 81 -0.38 9.85 -6.83
N LYS A 82 -0.41 9.78 -8.16
CA LYS A 82 0.77 9.36 -8.94
C LYS A 82 1.80 10.49 -9.01
N VAL A 83 3.00 10.24 -8.48
CA VAL A 83 4.07 11.25 -8.43
C VAL A 83 5.15 11.04 -9.49
N CYS A 84 5.33 9.79 -9.94
CA CYS A 84 6.26 9.40 -11.00
C CYS A 84 5.88 8.01 -11.51
N GLU A 85 6.58 7.49 -12.53
CA GLU A 85 6.44 6.12 -13.01
C GLU A 85 7.71 5.66 -13.75
N GLY A 86 7.98 4.36 -13.73
CA GLY A 86 9.13 3.71 -14.37
C GLY A 86 10.31 3.53 -13.43
N ALA A 87 10.99 2.38 -13.56
CA ALA A 87 12.15 1.99 -12.75
C ALA A 87 13.39 2.87 -13.02
N ASP A 88 13.61 3.25 -14.29
CA ASP A 88 14.78 4.04 -14.72
C ASP A 88 14.47 5.55 -14.81
N THR A 89 13.26 5.96 -14.42
CA THR A 89 12.85 7.36 -14.51
C THR A 89 13.51 8.18 -13.39
N VAL A 90 14.25 9.21 -13.79
CA VAL A 90 14.79 10.21 -12.87
C VAL A 90 13.88 11.45 -12.93
N PRO A 91 13.00 11.69 -11.94
CA PRO A 91 12.14 12.87 -11.96
C PRO A 91 12.94 14.14 -11.65
N ASP A 92 12.39 15.28 -12.04
CA ASP A 92 12.87 16.57 -11.56
C ASP A 92 12.74 16.62 -10.02
N PRO A 93 13.84 16.82 -9.28
CA PRO A 93 13.82 16.75 -7.82
C PRO A 93 13.02 17.90 -7.17
N VAL A 94 12.93 19.06 -7.83
CA VAL A 94 12.16 20.21 -7.34
C VAL A 94 10.67 19.92 -7.47
N GLU A 95 10.23 19.40 -8.62
CA GLU A 95 8.83 19.03 -8.84
C GLU A 95 8.41 17.85 -7.96
N LEU A 96 9.26 16.82 -7.82
CA LEU A 96 8.98 15.69 -6.91
C LEU A 96 8.84 16.18 -5.46
N GLY A 97 9.78 17.02 -5.00
CA GLY A 97 9.73 17.60 -3.66
C GLY A 97 8.45 18.42 -3.42
N ARG A 98 8.02 19.20 -4.43
CA ARG A 98 6.78 19.98 -4.39
C ARG A 98 5.55 19.08 -4.27
N ARG A 99 5.48 18.00 -5.05
CA ARG A 99 4.37 17.04 -5.00
C ARG A 99 4.29 16.33 -3.65
N ILE A 100 5.42 15.85 -3.14
CA ILE A 100 5.47 15.23 -1.81
C ILE A 100 5.00 16.22 -0.74
N ALA A 101 5.51 17.46 -0.75
CA ALA A 101 5.11 18.48 0.22
C ALA A 101 3.61 18.80 0.13
N GLN A 102 3.05 18.90 -1.08
CA GLN A 102 1.63 19.12 -1.28
C GLN A 102 0.80 17.94 -0.73
N SER A 103 1.19 16.70 -1.00
CA SER A 103 0.52 15.48 -0.50
C SER A 103 0.62 15.29 1.02
N MET A 104 1.53 15.99 1.70
CA MET A 104 1.65 15.97 3.17
C MET A 104 0.84 17.07 3.86
N SER A 105 0.21 17.98 3.10
CA SER A 105 -0.64 19.03 3.65
C SER A 105 -1.94 18.48 4.26
N GLN A 106 -2.54 19.25 5.18
CA GLN A 106 -3.80 18.90 5.82
C GLN A 106 -4.98 19.13 4.85
N GLY A 107 -6.04 18.32 4.99
CA GLY A 107 -7.30 18.54 4.26
C GLY A 107 -7.36 18.00 2.82
N LEU A 108 -6.42 17.12 2.43
CA LEU A 108 -6.46 16.45 1.13
C LEU A 108 -7.59 15.42 1.04
N ALA A 109 -8.21 15.35 -0.13
CA ALA A 109 -9.30 14.40 -0.40
C ALA A 109 -8.83 12.95 -0.22
N GLU A 110 -7.59 12.64 -0.63
CA GLU A 110 -6.97 11.33 -0.53
C GLU A 110 -6.80 10.89 0.93
N ARG A 111 -6.50 11.83 1.85
CA ARG A 111 -6.40 11.53 3.28
C ARG A 111 -7.76 11.15 3.85
N LYS A 112 -8.81 11.89 3.50
CA LYS A 112 -10.18 11.57 3.92
C LYS A 112 -10.58 10.20 3.38
N ARG A 113 -10.34 9.97 2.08
CA ARG A 113 -10.68 8.72 1.41
C ARG A 113 -9.89 7.53 1.95
N ALA A 114 -8.61 7.71 2.31
CA ALA A 114 -7.82 6.67 2.96
C ALA A 114 -8.40 6.27 4.33
N GLY A 115 -8.92 7.23 5.10
CA GLY A 115 -9.64 6.95 6.35
C GLY A 115 -10.93 6.16 6.12
N GLU A 116 -11.76 6.57 5.17
CA GLU A 116 -13.00 5.84 4.81
C GLU A 116 -12.69 4.42 4.32
N MET A 117 -11.67 4.28 3.47
CA MET A 117 -11.26 2.99 2.92
C MET A 117 -10.65 2.06 3.97
N LYS A 118 -9.98 2.62 4.99
CA LYS A 118 -9.56 1.85 6.17
C LYS A 118 -10.76 1.24 6.87
N ASP A 119 -11.78 2.05 7.15
CA ASP A 119 -12.97 1.58 7.86
C ASP A 119 -13.70 0.49 7.03
N GLU A 120 -13.83 0.70 5.71
CA GLU A 120 -14.37 -0.31 4.78
C GLU A 120 -13.54 -1.62 4.79
N ALA A 121 -12.21 -1.51 4.75
CA ALA A 121 -11.31 -2.66 4.72
C ALA A 121 -11.35 -3.46 6.03
N LEU A 122 -11.39 -2.79 7.18
CA LEU A 122 -11.50 -3.46 8.48
C LEU A 122 -12.86 -4.13 8.63
N ALA A 123 -13.95 -3.45 8.26
CA ALA A 123 -15.29 -4.02 8.29
C ALA A 123 -15.44 -5.28 7.41
N ALA A 124 -14.73 -5.33 6.27
CA ALA A 124 -14.76 -6.50 5.38
C ALA A 124 -14.16 -7.77 5.99
N VAL A 125 -13.18 -7.64 6.90
CA VAL A 125 -12.46 -8.76 7.51
C VAL A 125 -12.89 -9.08 8.95
N GLU A 126 -13.67 -8.20 9.57
CA GLU A 126 -14.29 -8.44 10.87
C GLU A 126 -15.34 -9.56 10.83
N GLN A 127 -15.81 -9.99 12.01
CA GLN A 127 -16.81 -11.05 12.12
C GLN A 127 -18.11 -10.63 11.41
N GLY A 128 -18.55 -11.43 10.44
CA GLY A 128 -19.72 -11.12 9.60
C GLY A 128 -19.43 -10.14 8.46
N GLY A 129 -18.15 -9.76 8.26
CA GLY A 129 -17.69 -8.98 7.11
C GLY A 129 -17.68 -9.79 5.82
N SER A 130 -17.72 -9.10 4.68
CA SER A 130 -17.83 -9.73 3.36
C SER A 130 -16.68 -10.69 3.04
N SER A 131 -15.42 -10.25 3.22
CA SER A 131 -14.25 -11.10 2.98
C SER A 131 -14.17 -12.27 3.95
N GLN A 132 -14.62 -12.07 5.19
CA GLN A 132 -14.68 -13.13 6.19
C GLN A 132 -15.71 -14.22 5.79
N ILE A 133 -16.90 -13.80 5.35
CA ILE A 133 -17.95 -14.70 4.84
C ILE A 133 -17.48 -15.44 3.59
N ASP A 134 -16.84 -14.74 2.64
CA ASP A 134 -16.35 -15.37 1.40
C ASP A 134 -15.27 -16.42 1.70
N LEU A 135 -14.39 -16.15 2.66
CA LEU A 135 -13.39 -17.12 3.11
C LEU A 135 -14.04 -18.34 3.80
N GLU A 136 -15.04 -18.13 4.66
CA GLU A 136 -15.79 -19.23 5.28
C GLU A 136 -16.48 -20.11 4.23
N ARG A 137 -17.12 -19.48 3.24
CA ARG A 137 -17.77 -20.19 2.14
C ARG A 137 -16.77 -21.02 1.35
N PHE A 138 -15.60 -20.45 1.04
CA PHE A 138 -14.53 -21.16 0.37
C PHE A 138 -14.09 -22.41 1.17
N VAL A 139 -13.89 -22.27 2.48
CA VAL A 139 -13.53 -23.40 3.36
C VAL A 139 -14.62 -24.48 3.37
N GLN A 140 -15.90 -24.09 3.44
CA GLN A 140 -17.02 -25.03 3.40
C GLN A 140 -17.08 -25.79 2.07
N ASP A 141 -16.83 -25.12 0.95
CA ASP A 141 -16.84 -25.77 -0.37
C ASP A 141 -15.67 -26.77 -0.50
N LEU A 142 -14.49 -26.45 0.03
CA LEU A 142 -13.38 -27.42 0.12
C LEU A 142 -13.72 -28.65 0.98
N GLN A 143 -14.43 -28.46 2.09
CA GLN A 143 -14.85 -29.57 2.95
C GLN A 143 -15.84 -30.50 2.23
N LYS A 144 -16.77 -29.96 1.43
CA LYS A 144 -17.71 -30.77 0.64
C LYS A 144 -16.98 -31.63 -0.39
N LEU A 145 -16.02 -31.05 -1.11
CA LEU A 145 -15.21 -31.78 -2.09
C LEU A 145 -14.44 -32.95 -1.45
N GLN A 146 -13.86 -32.74 -0.28
CA GLN A 146 -13.17 -33.82 0.46
C GLN A 146 -14.10 -34.95 0.91
N ILE A 147 -15.38 -34.64 1.17
CA ILE A 147 -16.40 -35.64 1.53
C ILE A 147 -16.82 -36.42 0.29
N GLU A 148 -16.98 -35.76 -0.85
CA GLU A 148 -17.31 -36.38 -2.14
C GLU A 148 -16.20 -37.33 -2.60
N GLU A 149 -14.93 -36.92 -2.55
CA GLU A 149 -13.77 -37.79 -2.88
C GLU A 149 -13.69 -39.04 -1.99
N LYS A 150 -14.04 -38.92 -0.70
CA LYS A 150 -14.09 -40.07 0.23
C LYS A 150 -15.32 -40.95 0.01
N GLY A 151 -16.40 -40.40 -0.54
CA GLY A 151 -17.64 -41.13 -0.87
C GLY A 151 -17.57 -41.87 -2.20
N GLU A 152 -16.74 -41.42 -3.14
CA GLU A 152 -16.50 -42.06 -4.44
C GLU A 152 -15.37 -43.10 -4.42
N GLY A 153 -14.61 -43.19 -3.33
CA GLY A 153 -13.69 -44.28 -3.06
C GLY A 153 -14.41 -45.53 -2.54
N ILE A 154 -14.37 -46.60 -3.33
CA ILE A 154 -14.90 -47.97 -3.13
C ILE A 154 -16.27 -48.24 -3.82
N LYS A 155 -16.18 -48.59 -5.10
CA LYS A 155 -16.79 -49.81 -5.64
C LYS A 155 -15.74 -50.60 -6.42
#